data_AF-A0A0G4G8U6-F1
#
_entry.id   AF-A0A0G4G8U6-F1
#
_cell.length_a   1.000
_cell.length_b   1.000
_cell.length_c   1.000
_cell.angle_alpha   90.00
_cell.angle_beta   90.00
_cell.angle_gamma   90.00
#
_symmetry.space_group_name_H-M   'P 1'
#
loop_
_entity.id
_entity.type
_entity.pdbx_description
1 polymer ?
#
loop_
_entity_poly.entity_id
_entity_poly.type
_entity_poly.pdbx_seq_one_letter_code
_entity_poly.pdbx_strand_id
1 'polypeptide(L)'
;MDFLQLNPETSSRFRIPGGVDASEDEKQLIAALVERFPDPGLDLRRAALPDLVLRCREVAIEIWHLPFHLWKADHFRDFRAAFLALALRRQAVVLHWVQVNVAKFEDDGEARLTLADAGRRTRMLVDSLRLCDASCSECMLQCMEPLGHETPHLCGGGCKCTERCHYCQEAPTPSGRHCHLPAGHTEPHDCGAESHTCGLPCSLSSKGNCGRTCTKKPGHAEAEHMCSAPFHRCSEPCSLRGCQGPCITPHGQVHTTHKCREIMCPERCSFEGCVNKCASEDHFHAEKCGPHDHICDQPHPCTEDCEAPGICEIIKELVSEVTTFQNAHGSFQYPLYTDQNGLRKKCCKEIPPGRRRHDGPHLHSLRENLQHYCETKCPSCS
;
A
#
# COMPACT_ATOMS: atom_id res chain seq x y z
N MET A 1 -0.86 18.54 -35.83
CA MET A 1 -1.22 17.88 -34.56
C MET A 1 -0.38 16.62 -34.52
N ASP A 2 0.91 16.80 -34.20
CA ASP A 2 1.89 15.71 -34.25
C ASP A 2 1.72 14.80 -33.03
N PHE A 3 1.71 13.52 -33.33
CA PHE A 3 1.55 12.43 -32.37
C PHE A 3 2.83 12.30 -31.55
N LEU A 4 2.76 12.53 -30.25
CA LEU A 4 3.83 12.16 -29.32
C LEU A 4 3.85 10.63 -29.21
N GLN A 5 4.67 9.99 -30.05
CA GLN A 5 5.18 8.65 -29.77
C GLN A 5 6.00 8.74 -28.49
N LEU A 6 5.58 8.04 -27.44
CA LEU A 6 6.36 7.86 -26.22
C LEU A 6 7.65 7.14 -26.59
N ASN A 7 8.77 7.84 -26.45
CA ASN A 7 10.10 7.34 -26.79
C ASN A 7 10.51 6.19 -25.84
N PRO A 8 10.82 4.98 -26.35
CA PRO A 8 11.21 3.82 -25.54
C PRO A 8 12.50 4.02 -24.72
N GLU A 9 13.30 5.07 -24.98
CA GLU A 9 14.56 5.30 -24.25
C GLU A 9 14.41 5.70 -22.78
N THR A 10 13.22 6.15 -22.33
CA THR A 10 12.98 6.43 -20.90
C THR A 10 12.92 5.17 -20.03
N SER A 11 12.88 3.98 -20.64
CA SER A 11 12.89 2.69 -19.94
C SER A 11 14.28 2.29 -19.39
N SER A 12 15.36 2.94 -19.86
CA SER A 12 16.74 2.52 -19.59
C SER A 12 17.39 3.12 -18.33
N ARG A 13 16.70 3.99 -17.60
CA ARG A 13 17.27 4.68 -16.43
C ARG A 13 16.42 4.46 -15.18
N PHE A 14 16.46 3.25 -14.63
CA PHE A 14 15.93 2.97 -13.30
C PHE A 14 17.05 2.67 -12.32
N ARG A 15 17.17 3.47 -11.26
CA ARG A 15 17.87 3.10 -10.03
C ARG A 15 16.80 2.60 -9.05
N ILE A 16 17.05 1.43 -8.46
CA ILE A 16 16.23 0.90 -7.36
C ILE A 16 16.29 1.89 -6.19
N PRO A 17 15.16 2.27 -5.56
CA PRO A 17 15.19 3.01 -4.30
C PRO A 17 15.83 2.10 -3.23
N GLY A 18 17.09 2.35 -2.87
CA GLY A 18 17.83 1.52 -1.92
C GLY A 18 19.33 1.37 -2.17
N GLY A 19 19.87 1.82 -3.32
CA GLY A 19 21.31 1.96 -3.51
C GLY A 19 22.12 0.66 -3.64
N VAL A 20 21.49 -0.44 -4.01
CA VAL A 20 22.20 -1.68 -4.38
C VAL A 20 22.02 -1.90 -5.88
N ASP A 21 23.14 -2.01 -6.61
CA ASP A 21 23.12 -2.32 -8.03
C ASP A 21 22.58 -3.74 -8.23
N ALA A 22 21.56 -3.86 -9.09
CA ALA A 22 20.98 -5.15 -9.43
C ALA A 22 22.01 -6.06 -10.14
N SER A 23 22.01 -7.35 -9.84
CA SER A 23 22.84 -8.33 -10.54
C SER A 23 22.46 -8.43 -12.03
N GLU A 24 23.36 -8.93 -12.88
CA GLU A 24 23.06 -9.07 -14.34
C GLU A 24 21.90 -10.05 -14.60
N ASP A 25 21.76 -11.08 -13.76
CA ASP A 25 20.62 -12.00 -13.81
C ASP A 25 19.31 -11.29 -13.43
N GLU A 26 19.34 -10.36 -12.45
CA GLU A 26 18.20 -9.52 -12.07
C GLU A 26 17.78 -8.57 -13.20
N LYS A 27 18.75 -7.95 -13.89
CA LYS A 27 18.46 -7.08 -15.04
C LYS A 27 17.82 -7.84 -16.19
N GLN A 28 18.28 -9.06 -16.45
CA GLN A 28 17.70 -9.92 -17.49
C GLN A 28 16.28 -10.41 -17.12
N LEU A 29 16.02 -10.74 -15.86
CA LEU A 29 14.69 -11.12 -15.40
C LEU A 29 13.69 -9.95 -15.50
N ILE A 30 14.12 -8.74 -15.11
CA ILE A 30 13.32 -7.51 -15.23
C ILE A 30 13.05 -7.20 -16.70
N ALA A 31 14.06 -7.28 -17.57
CA ALA A 31 13.90 -7.07 -19.01
C ALA A 31 12.93 -8.11 -19.63
N ALA A 32 13.05 -9.39 -19.26
CA ALA A 32 12.17 -10.44 -19.72
C ALA A 32 10.72 -10.26 -19.23
N LEU A 33 10.50 -9.79 -18.00
CA LEU A 33 9.17 -9.43 -17.50
C LEU A 33 8.58 -8.23 -18.25
N VAL A 34 9.39 -7.22 -18.56
CA VAL A 34 8.97 -6.04 -19.35
C VAL A 34 8.66 -6.40 -20.81
N GLU A 35 9.44 -7.29 -21.42
CA GLU A 35 9.19 -7.78 -22.80
C GLU A 35 7.99 -8.72 -22.89
N ARG A 36 7.77 -9.55 -21.86
CA ARG A 36 6.69 -10.54 -21.81
C ARG A 36 5.35 -9.95 -21.41
N PHE A 37 5.36 -8.83 -20.69
CA PHE A 37 4.20 -7.98 -20.45
C PHE A 37 4.44 -6.61 -21.10
N PRO A 38 4.56 -6.55 -22.44
CA PRO A 38 4.77 -5.31 -23.14
C PRO A 38 3.58 -4.42 -22.81
N ASP A 39 3.83 -3.15 -22.48
CA ASP A 39 2.81 -2.15 -22.18
C ASP A 39 1.82 -2.12 -23.35
N PRO A 40 0.68 -2.84 -23.26
CA PRO A 40 -0.19 -2.95 -24.40
C PRO A 40 -0.88 -1.60 -24.42
N GLY A 41 -0.42 -0.72 -25.32
CA GLY A 41 -0.81 0.67 -25.42
C GLY A 41 -2.21 0.86 -24.86
N LEU A 42 -2.25 1.38 -23.63
CA LEU A 42 -3.45 1.36 -22.83
C LEU A 42 -4.42 2.29 -23.56
N ASP A 43 -5.37 1.72 -24.31
CA ASP A 43 -6.42 2.50 -24.97
C ASP A 43 -7.38 2.99 -23.88
N LEU A 44 -6.90 3.98 -23.13
CA LEU A 44 -7.53 4.66 -22.00
C LEU A 44 -8.85 5.34 -22.40
N ARG A 45 -9.21 5.33 -23.69
CA ARG A 45 -10.50 5.83 -24.17
C ARG A 45 -11.66 4.93 -23.78
N ARG A 46 -11.42 3.66 -23.39
CA ARG A 46 -12.47 2.65 -23.17
C ARG A 46 -12.44 1.89 -21.85
N ALA A 47 -11.31 1.85 -21.14
CA ALA A 47 -11.19 1.05 -19.91
C ALA A 47 -11.59 1.86 -18.66
N ALA A 48 -12.60 1.38 -17.93
CA ALA A 48 -12.94 1.93 -16.62
C ALA A 48 -11.89 1.49 -15.58
N LEU A 49 -11.70 2.27 -14.50
CA LEU A 49 -10.76 1.95 -13.41
C LEU A 49 -10.85 0.48 -12.90
N PRO A 50 -12.05 -0.12 -12.76
CA PRO A 50 -12.21 -1.53 -12.38
C PRO A 50 -11.61 -2.54 -13.38
N ASP A 51 -11.65 -2.25 -14.69
CA ASP A 51 -11.09 -3.12 -15.73
C ASP A 51 -9.56 -3.15 -15.68
N LEU A 52 -8.95 -2.04 -15.23
CA LEU A 52 -7.51 -1.96 -15.02
C LEU A 52 -7.05 -2.88 -13.89
N VAL A 53 -7.85 -2.95 -12.81
CA VAL A 53 -7.58 -3.83 -11.65
C VAL A 53 -7.68 -5.29 -12.04
N LEU A 54 -8.69 -5.65 -12.83
CA LEU A 54 -8.88 -7.02 -13.31
C LEU A 54 -7.70 -7.47 -14.18
N ARG A 55 -7.23 -6.62 -15.11
CA ARG A 55 -6.07 -6.91 -15.97
C ARG A 55 -4.75 -6.96 -15.19
N CYS A 56 -4.56 -6.12 -14.17
CA CYS A 56 -3.42 -6.26 -13.25
C CYS A 56 -3.42 -7.62 -12.55
N ARG A 57 -4.62 -8.11 -12.16
CA ARG A 57 -4.80 -9.40 -11.51
C ARG A 57 -4.58 -10.57 -12.47
N GLU A 58 -5.01 -10.47 -13.72
CA GLU A 58 -4.75 -11.47 -14.78
C GLU A 58 -3.26 -11.58 -15.10
N VAL A 59 -2.54 -10.46 -15.22
CA VAL A 59 -1.08 -10.45 -15.37
C VAL A 59 -0.40 -11.09 -14.17
N ALA A 60 -0.88 -10.81 -12.95
CA ALA A 60 -0.38 -11.50 -11.77
C ALA A 60 -0.62 -13.02 -11.89
N ILE A 61 -1.81 -13.48 -12.27
CA ILE A 61 -2.13 -14.91 -12.44
C ILE A 61 -1.25 -15.58 -13.51
N GLU A 62 -0.94 -14.93 -14.63
CA GLU A 62 -0.04 -15.51 -15.64
C GLU A 62 1.41 -15.64 -15.15
N ILE A 63 1.87 -14.72 -14.29
CA ILE A 63 3.18 -14.84 -13.64
C ILE A 63 3.18 -16.02 -12.64
N TRP A 64 2.04 -16.30 -12.01
CA TRP A 64 1.86 -17.43 -11.09
C TRP A 64 1.95 -18.83 -11.76
N HIS A 65 2.11 -18.91 -13.08
CA HIS A 65 2.37 -20.16 -13.80
C HIS A 65 3.85 -20.41 -14.14
N LEU A 66 4.78 -19.54 -13.71
CA LEU A 66 6.21 -19.86 -13.74
C LEU A 66 6.53 -21.02 -12.78
N PRO A 67 7.55 -21.84 -13.04
CA PRO A 67 7.89 -22.98 -12.17
C PRO A 67 8.50 -22.51 -10.83
N PHE A 68 7.65 -22.06 -9.89
CA PHE A 68 8.03 -21.58 -8.55
C PHE A 68 8.82 -22.60 -7.72
N HIS A 69 8.75 -23.88 -8.06
CA HIS A 69 9.50 -24.95 -7.39
C HIS A 69 11.03 -24.83 -7.55
N LEU A 70 11.51 -23.98 -8.45
CA LEU A 70 12.95 -23.73 -8.66
C LEU A 70 13.43 -22.41 -8.02
N TRP A 71 12.52 -21.63 -7.44
CA TRP A 71 12.85 -20.29 -6.94
C TRP A 71 13.51 -20.35 -5.57
N LYS A 72 14.75 -19.83 -5.50
CA LYS A 72 15.44 -19.47 -4.25
C LYS A 72 14.90 -18.17 -3.65
N ALA A 73 15.22 -17.91 -2.38
CA ALA A 73 14.78 -16.72 -1.64
C ALA A 73 15.06 -15.39 -2.36
N ASP A 74 16.20 -15.26 -3.06
CA ASP A 74 16.53 -14.06 -3.83
C ASP A 74 15.53 -13.81 -4.97
N HIS A 75 15.11 -14.85 -5.70
CA HIS A 75 14.12 -14.71 -6.78
C HIS A 75 12.77 -14.18 -6.27
N PHE A 76 12.35 -14.56 -5.05
CA PHE A 76 11.13 -14.03 -4.44
C PHE A 76 11.25 -12.53 -4.13
N ARG A 77 12.40 -12.11 -3.56
CA ARG A 77 12.68 -10.70 -3.29
C ARG A 77 12.64 -9.88 -4.60
N ASP A 78 13.30 -10.38 -5.63
CA ASP A 78 13.45 -9.67 -6.90
C ASP A 78 12.11 -9.56 -7.65
N PHE A 79 11.31 -10.63 -7.60
CA PHE A 79 9.94 -10.60 -8.13
C PHE A 79 9.06 -9.56 -7.43
N ARG A 80 9.07 -9.50 -6.09
CA ARG A 80 8.31 -8.50 -5.32
C ARG A 80 8.70 -7.07 -5.73
N ALA A 81 10.00 -6.82 -5.87
CA ALA A 81 10.51 -5.53 -6.30
C ALA A 81 10.05 -5.18 -7.72
N ALA A 82 10.15 -6.12 -8.67
CA ALA A 82 9.70 -5.92 -10.05
C ALA A 82 8.18 -5.67 -10.14
N PHE A 83 7.37 -6.43 -9.39
CA PHE A 83 5.92 -6.27 -9.37
C PHE A 83 5.49 -4.89 -8.85
N LEU A 84 6.11 -4.44 -7.75
CA LEU A 84 5.86 -3.09 -7.22
C LEU A 84 6.30 -1.99 -8.20
N ALA A 85 7.44 -2.16 -8.87
CA ALA A 85 7.93 -1.21 -9.87
C ALA A 85 6.95 -1.07 -11.05
N LEU A 86 6.35 -2.17 -11.51
CA LEU A 86 5.33 -2.14 -12.57
C LEU A 86 4.08 -1.36 -12.13
N ALA A 87 3.62 -1.58 -10.89
CA ALA A 87 2.47 -0.86 -10.34
C ALA A 87 2.74 0.66 -10.25
N LEU A 88 3.92 1.05 -9.74
CA LEU A 88 4.35 2.46 -9.66
C LEU A 88 4.47 3.11 -11.05
N ARG A 89 5.00 2.39 -12.04
CA ARG A 89 5.07 2.86 -13.44
C ARG A 89 3.68 3.15 -14.00
N ARG A 90 2.71 2.25 -13.79
CA ARG A 90 1.32 2.45 -14.23
C ARG A 90 0.67 3.65 -13.53
N GLN A 91 0.89 3.83 -12.23
CA GLN A 91 0.45 5.02 -11.52
C GLN A 91 0.99 6.30 -12.18
N ALA A 92 2.29 6.36 -12.46
CA ALA A 92 2.90 7.53 -13.08
C ALA A 92 2.28 7.87 -14.45
N VAL A 93 2.01 6.87 -15.28
CA VAL A 93 1.36 7.06 -16.59
C VAL A 93 -0.06 7.62 -16.43
N VAL A 94 -0.87 7.05 -15.54
CA VAL A 94 -2.24 7.52 -15.31
C VAL A 94 -2.26 8.95 -14.78
N LEU A 95 -1.40 9.27 -13.81
CA LEU A 95 -1.33 10.63 -13.26
C LEU A 95 -0.87 11.65 -14.30
N HIS A 96 0.11 11.28 -15.13
CA HIS A 96 0.54 12.12 -16.23
C HIS A 96 -0.59 12.35 -17.26
N TRP A 97 -1.35 11.30 -17.61
CA TRP A 97 -2.50 11.42 -18.49
C TRP A 97 -3.56 12.37 -17.93
N VAL A 98 -3.94 12.21 -16.66
CA VAL A 98 -4.91 13.12 -16.01
C VAL A 98 -4.37 14.55 -16.05
N GLN A 99 -3.11 14.75 -15.65
CA GLN A 99 -2.46 16.06 -15.64
C GLN A 99 -2.53 16.76 -17.00
N VAL A 100 -2.21 16.06 -18.10
CA VAL A 100 -2.27 16.63 -19.46
C VAL A 100 -3.70 17.02 -19.87
N ASN A 101 -4.71 16.23 -19.47
CA ASN A 101 -6.10 16.51 -19.82
C ASN A 101 -6.71 17.64 -18.99
N VAL A 102 -6.24 17.85 -17.75
CA VAL A 102 -6.70 18.94 -16.88
C VAL A 102 -5.85 20.21 -17.00
N ALA A 103 -4.71 20.18 -17.70
CA ALA A 103 -3.76 21.30 -17.79
C ALA A 103 -4.39 22.61 -18.28
N LYS A 104 -5.37 22.53 -19.20
CA LYS A 104 -6.09 23.72 -19.71
C LYS A 104 -7.04 24.36 -18.69
N PHE A 105 -7.24 23.70 -17.56
CA PHE A 105 -8.16 24.07 -16.49
C PHE A 105 -7.41 24.21 -15.15
N GLU A 106 -6.11 24.52 -15.16
CA GLU A 106 -5.26 24.57 -13.94
C GLU A 106 -5.78 25.50 -12.83
N ASP A 107 -6.50 26.55 -13.24
CA ASP A 107 -7.15 27.52 -12.36
C ASP A 107 -8.52 27.06 -11.83
N ASP A 108 -9.09 26.02 -12.42
CA ASP A 108 -10.39 25.48 -12.04
C ASP A 108 -10.24 24.54 -10.83
N GLY A 109 -11.05 24.79 -9.80
CA GLY A 109 -10.98 24.01 -8.57
C GLY A 109 -11.36 22.54 -8.76
N GLU A 110 -12.29 22.24 -9.66
CA GLU A 110 -12.73 20.88 -9.94
C GLU A 110 -11.64 20.10 -10.70
N ALA A 111 -10.95 20.75 -11.64
CA ALA A 111 -9.80 20.17 -12.33
C ALA A 111 -8.66 19.78 -11.36
N ARG A 112 -8.38 20.64 -10.37
CA ARG A 112 -7.40 20.35 -9.31
C ARG A 112 -7.84 19.20 -8.40
N LEU A 113 -9.11 19.23 -7.96
CA LEU A 113 -9.68 18.15 -7.15
C LEU A 113 -9.67 16.81 -7.90
N THR A 114 -9.89 16.83 -9.22
CA THR A 114 -9.81 15.65 -10.09
C THR A 114 -8.40 15.06 -10.12
N LEU A 115 -7.37 15.90 -10.29
CA LEU A 115 -5.97 15.43 -10.26
C LEU A 115 -5.60 14.84 -8.88
N ALA A 116 -5.98 15.52 -7.80
CA ALA A 116 -5.78 15.03 -6.44
C ALA A 116 -6.48 13.68 -6.19
N ASP A 117 -7.72 13.53 -6.66
CA ASP A 117 -8.49 12.30 -6.54
C ASP A 117 -7.88 11.15 -7.34
N ALA A 118 -7.42 11.40 -8.57
CA ALA A 118 -6.65 10.43 -9.35
C ALA A 118 -5.36 10.00 -8.62
N GLY A 119 -4.66 10.96 -7.99
CA GLY A 119 -3.53 10.73 -7.10
C GLY A 119 -3.84 9.70 -6.01
N ARG A 120 -4.90 9.96 -5.24
CA ARG A 120 -5.32 9.09 -4.13
C ARG A 120 -5.74 7.71 -4.62
N ARG A 121 -6.60 7.62 -5.64
CA ARG A 121 -7.13 6.34 -6.15
C ARG A 121 -6.04 5.45 -6.73
N THR A 122 -5.12 6.01 -7.52
CA THR A 122 -4.00 5.23 -8.09
C THR A 122 -3.04 4.75 -7.01
N ARG A 123 -2.83 5.52 -5.93
CA ARG A 123 -2.01 5.09 -4.80
C ARG A 123 -2.65 3.93 -4.04
N MET A 124 -3.95 4.02 -3.75
CA MET A 124 -4.70 2.91 -3.14
C MET A 124 -4.59 1.63 -3.98
N LEU A 125 -4.61 1.75 -5.31
CA LEU A 125 -4.38 0.62 -6.20
C LEU A 125 -2.97 0.04 -6.06
N VAL A 126 -1.93 0.87 -6.07
CA VAL A 126 -0.54 0.42 -5.85
C VAL A 126 -0.41 -0.30 -4.51
N ASP A 127 -1.00 0.24 -3.45
CA ASP A 127 -0.94 -0.37 -2.13
C ASP A 127 -1.68 -1.71 -2.07
N SER A 128 -2.80 -1.86 -2.79
CA SER A 128 -3.50 -3.15 -2.93
C SER A 128 -2.72 -4.22 -3.70
N LEU A 129 -1.73 -3.79 -4.50
CA LEU A 129 -0.84 -4.67 -5.26
C LEU A 129 0.44 -5.00 -4.47
N ARG A 130 0.66 -4.40 -3.29
CA ARG A 130 1.76 -4.81 -2.42
C ARG A 130 1.52 -6.23 -1.93
N LEU A 131 2.57 -7.04 -1.92
CA LEU A 131 2.54 -8.39 -1.39
C LEU A 131 2.86 -8.37 0.12
N CYS A 132 2.39 -9.36 0.84
CA CYS A 132 2.57 -9.50 2.29
C CYS A 132 4.05 -9.72 2.64
N ASP A 133 4.56 -9.02 3.65
CA ASP A 133 5.97 -9.12 4.09
C ASP A 133 6.24 -10.25 5.10
N ALA A 134 5.21 -11.01 5.47
CA ALA A 134 5.33 -12.13 6.39
C ALA A 134 6.00 -13.35 5.74
N SER A 135 6.53 -14.24 6.58
CA SER A 135 7.00 -15.56 6.15
C SER A 135 5.83 -16.52 5.94
N CYS A 136 6.00 -17.48 5.04
CA CYS A 136 5.10 -18.59 4.80
C CYS A 136 4.80 -19.36 6.09
N SER A 137 3.62 -19.97 6.15
CA SER A 137 3.18 -20.75 7.31
C SER A 137 3.90 -22.10 7.42
N GLU A 138 4.42 -22.61 6.29
CA GLU A 138 5.05 -23.93 6.19
C GLU A 138 6.56 -23.87 5.99
N CYS A 139 7.11 -22.71 5.65
CA CYS A 139 8.54 -22.50 5.42
C CYS A 139 8.95 -21.06 5.72
N MET A 140 10.22 -20.72 5.53
CA MET A 140 10.74 -19.38 5.83
C MET A 140 10.77 -18.45 4.60
N LEU A 141 10.25 -18.90 3.45
CA LEU A 141 10.08 -18.05 2.26
C LEU A 141 9.03 -16.96 2.50
N GLN A 142 9.10 -15.88 1.71
CA GLN A 142 8.15 -14.76 1.84
C GLN A 142 6.76 -15.13 1.30
N CYS A 143 5.73 -14.58 1.93
CA CYS A 143 4.34 -14.71 1.52
C CYS A 143 4.13 -14.03 0.15
N MET A 144 3.33 -14.67 -0.71
CA MET A 144 2.98 -14.18 -2.04
C MET A 144 1.54 -13.64 -2.12
N GLU A 145 0.82 -13.62 -1.00
CA GLU A 145 -0.52 -13.05 -0.92
C GLU A 145 -0.51 -11.51 -0.85
N PRO A 146 -1.61 -10.82 -1.20
CA PRO A 146 -1.74 -9.39 -1.02
C PRO A 146 -1.52 -8.94 0.42
N LEU A 147 -0.97 -7.75 0.61
CA LEU A 147 -0.76 -7.15 1.93
C LEU A 147 -2.09 -7.04 2.69
N GLY A 148 -2.12 -7.56 3.92
CA GLY A 148 -3.30 -7.50 4.79
C GLY A 148 -4.32 -8.63 4.61
N HIS A 149 -3.97 -9.70 3.91
CA HIS A 149 -4.79 -10.92 3.85
C HIS A 149 -4.95 -11.58 5.24
N GLU A 150 -6.08 -12.27 5.46
CA GLU A 150 -6.43 -12.93 6.74
C GLU A 150 -6.20 -14.45 6.72
N THR A 151 -5.87 -15.01 5.56
CA THR A 151 -5.58 -16.44 5.38
C THR A 151 -4.16 -16.80 5.84
N PRO A 152 -3.85 -18.10 6.05
CA PRO A 152 -2.47 -18.52 6.28
C PRO A 152 -1.52 -18.00 5.20
N HIS A 153 -0.32 -17.58 5.58
CA HIS A 153 0.69 -17.10 4.65
C HIS A 153 1.19 -18.24 3.75
N LEU A 154 1.10 -18.06 2.44
CA LEU A 154 1.50 -19.05 1.44
C LEU A 154 2.56 -18.44 0.52
N CYS A 155 3.68 -19.15 0.31
CA CYS A 155 4.73 -18.73 -0.63
C CYS A 155 4.47 -19.15 -2.07
N GLY A 156 3.51 -20.05 -2.33
CA GLY A 156 3.23 -20.58 -3.67
C GLY A 156 4.32 -21.50 -4.27
N GLY A 157 5.45 -21.69 -3.56
CA GLY A 157 6.58 -22.52 -3.98
C GLY A 157 6.73 -23.82 -3.19
N GLY A 158 7.80 -24.55 -3.47
CA GLY A 158 8.16 -25.75 -2.70
C GLY A 158 8.64 -25.39 -1.30
N CYS A 159 7.95 -25.83 -0.25
CA CYS A 159 8.28 -25.54 1.15
C CYS A 159 9.51 -26.31 1.68
N LYS A 160 10.18 -27.14 0.86
CA LYS A 160 11.34 -27.95 1.25
C LYS A 160 12.63 -27.32 0.73
N CYS A 161 13.66 -27.27 1.57
CA CYS A 161 14.98 -26.83 1.14
C CYS A 161 15.58 -27.80 0.10
N THR A 162 16.11 -27.27 -1.00
CA THR A 162 16.73 -28.06 -2.08
C THR A 162 18.26 -28.10 -1.99
N GLU A 163 18.84 -27.32 -1.08
CA GLU A 163 20.28 -27.20 -0.90
C GLU A 163 20.90 -28.46 -0.27
N ARG A 164 22.21 -28.65 -0.46
CA ARG A 164 22.95 -29.80 0.07
C ARG A 164 23.32 -29.58 1.53
N CYS A 165 23.25 -30.65 2.32
CA CYS A 165 23.72 -30.67 3.71
C CYS A 165 25.16 -30.16 3.81
N HIS A 166 25.38 -29.15 4.65
CA HIS A 166 26.69 -28.55 4.91
C HIS A 166 27.71 -29.58 5.40
N TYR A 167 27.28 -30.51 6.26
CA TYR A 167 28.15 -31.47 6.93
C TYR A 167 28.49 -32.71 6.08
N CYS A 168 27.65 -33.05 5.09
CA CYS A 168 27.86 -34.21 4.23
C CYS A 168 28.55 -33.88 2.90
N GLN A 169 28.92 -32.60 2.67
CA GLN A 169 29.48 -32.15 1.39
C GLN A 169 30.81 -32.83 1.03
N GLU A 170 31.59 -33.27 2.02
CA GLU A 170 32.93 -33.85 1.83
C GLU A 170 32.95 -35.39 1.79
N ALA A 171 31.80 -36.05 1.91
CA ALA A 171 31.75 -37.52 1.89
C ALA A 171 31.98 -38.07 0.46
N PRO A 172 32.76 -39.16 0.30
CA PRO A 172 33.15 -39.71 -1.02
C PRO A 172 32.02 -40.35 -1.83
N THR A 173 30.76 -40.25 -1.39
CA THR A 173 29.59 -40.79 -2.09
C THR A 173 28.95 -39.74 -3.01
N PRO A 174 28.48 -40.12 -4.22
CA PRO A 174 28.01 -39.17 -5.26
C PRO A 174 26.72 -38.41 -4.93
N SER A 175 26.07 -38.76 -3.82
CA SER A 175 24.75 -38.28 -3.43
C SER A 175 24.87 -37.46 -2.15
N GLY A 176 25.44 -36.25 -2.24
CA GLY A 176 25.40 -35.29 -1.14
C GLY A 176 23.96 -35.14 -0.68
N ARG A 177 23.67 -35.55 0.57
CA ARG A 177 22.30 -35.58 1.10
C ARG A 177 21.71 -34.17 1.08
N HIS A 178 20.45 -34.06 0.68
CA HIS A 178 19.74 -32.77 0.68
C HIS A 178 19.32 -32.38 2.10
N CYS A 179 19.13 -31.08 2.29
CA CYS A 179 18.64 -30.52 3.53
C CYS A 179 17.22 -31.01 3.86
N HIS A 180 16.97 -31.35 5.12
CA HIS A 180 15.63 -31.73 5.60
C HIS A 180 14.79 -30.54 6.09
N LEU A 181 15.42 -29.36 6.23
CA LEU A 181 14.78 -28.16 6.79
C LEU A 181 13.82 -27.47 5.79
N PRO A 182 12.88 -26.64 6.28
CA PRO A 182 12.00 -25.87 5.40
C PRO A 182 12.77 -24.88 4.54
N ALA A 183 12.27 -24.61 3.32
CA ALA A 183 12.89 -23.64 2.40
C ALA A 183 13.03 -22.25 3.03
N GLY A 184 14.12 -21.53 2.70
CA GLY A 184 14.41 -20.18 3.20
C GLY A 184 15.01 -20.11 4.61
N HIS A 185 15.36 -21.25 5.22
CA HIS A 185 16.04 -21.24 6.52
C HIS A 185 17.44 -20.61 6.43
N THR A 186 17.90 -20.01 7.53
CA THR A 186 19.20 -19.34 7.63
C THR A 186 20.29 -20.20 8.28
N GLU A 187 19.89 -21.28 8.95
CA GLU A 187 20.82 -22.20 9.63
C GLU A 187 21.65 -23.01 8.63
N PRO A 188 22.82 -23.56 9.04
CA PRO A 188 23.54 -24.51 8.21
C PRO A 188 22.66 -25.67 7.76
N HIS A 189 22.72 -26.03 6.47
CA HIS A 189 21.93 -27.11 5.90
C HIS A 189 22.26 -28.45 6.58
N ASP A 190 21.24 -29.15 7.07
CA ASP A 190 21.38 -30.44 7.75
C ASP A 190 20.52 -31.48 7.04
N CYS A 191 21.05 -32.69 6.80
CA CYS A 191 20.30 -33.78 6.18
C CYS A 191 19.35 -34.50 7.14
N GLY A 192 19.47 -34.30 8.46
CA GLY A 192 18.64 -34.93 9.49
C GLY A 192 18.83 -36.45 9.62
N ALA A 193 19.68 -37.05 8.80
CA ALA A 193 19.88 -38.49 8.70
C ALA A 193 21.15 -38.97 9.43
N GLU A 194 22.04 -38.06 9.81
CA GLU A 194 23.13 -38.30 10.74
C GLU A 194 23.04 -37.26 11.88
N SER A 195 23.42 -37.65 13.10
CA SER A 195 23.42 -36.75 14.25
C SER A 195 24.60 -35.77 14.17
N HIS A 196 24.54 -34.81 13.25
CA HIS A 196 25.56 -33.76 13.13
C HIS A 196 25.51 -32.76 14.29
N THR A 197 24.32 -32.60 14.87
CA THR A 197 24.05 -31.70 16.00
C THR A 197 23.53 -32.49 17.20
N CYS A 198 23.65 -31.91 18.40
CA CYS A 198 23.22 -32.50 19.66
C CYS A 198 21.72 -32.85 19.65
N GLY A 199 20.87 -32.02 19.05
CA GLY A 199 19.45 -32.33 18.86
C GLY A 199 18.56 -32.27 20.12
N LEU A 200 19.15 -32.20 21.33
CA LEU A 200 18.40 -32.04 22.57
C LEU A 200 17.69 -30.67 22.64
N PRO A 201 16.55 -30.55 23.34
CA PRO A 201 15.82 -29.29 23.44
C PRO A 201 16.69 -28.16 24.00
N CYS A 202 16.63 -26.99 23.39
CA CYS A 202 17.27 -25.78 23.91
C CYS A 202 16.71 -25.47 25.31
N SER A 203 17.59 -25.05 26.23
CA SER A 203 17.22 -24.64 27.59
C SER A 203 16.21 -23.48 27.61
N LEU A 204 16.15 -22.69 26.55
CA LEU A 204 15.19 -21.60 26.34
C LEU A 204 14.18 -21.92 25.23
N SER A 205 13.84 -23.21 25.07
CA SER A 205 12.87 -23.69 24.07
C SER A 205 11.52 -22.99 24.13
N SER A 206 11.07 -22.47 25.28
CA SER A 206 9.80 -21.75 25.43
C SER A 206 9.86 -20.27 25.03
N LYS A 207 11.05 -19.72 24.73
CA LYS A 207 11.24 -18.30 24.40
C LYS A 207 11.22 -18.06 22.90
N GLY A 208 10.89 -16.84 22.50
CA GLY A 208 10.85 -16.47 21.09
C GLY A 208 12.21 -16.46 20.46
N ASN A 209 12.23 -16.63 19.13
CA ASN A 209 13.46 -16.74 18.34
C ASN A 209 14.33 -17.98 18.68
N CYS A 210 13.82 -18.93 19.46
CA CYS A 210 14.53 -20.16 19.76
C CYS A 210 14.51 -21.13 18.58
N GLY A 211 15.68 -21.65 18.19
CA GLY A 211 15.82 -22.75 17.22
C GLY A 211 15.29 -24.11 17.71
N ARG A 212 14.73 -24.15 18.93
CA ARG A 212 14.13 -25.30 19.65
C ARG A 212 15.10 -26.44 19.99
N THR A 213 16.08 -26.72 19.16
CA THR A 213 17.07 -27.79 19.34
C THR A 213 18.49 -27.23 19.50
N CYS A 214 19.33 -27.97 20.21
CA CYS A 214 20.73 -27.65 20.44
C CYS A 214 21.55 -27.88 19.17
N THR A 215 22.29 -26.86 18.73
CA THR A 215 23.17 -26.92 17.56
C THR A 215 24.63 -27.24 17.91
N LYS A 216 24.94 -27.41 19.20
CA LYS A 216 26.27 -27.84 19.67
C LYS A 216 26.59 -29.25 19.15
N LYS A 217 27.88 -29.62 19.21
CA LYS A 217 28.34 -30.96 18.85
C LYS A 217 27.65 -32.04 19.70
N PRO A 218 27.34 -33.22 19.13
CA PRO A 218 26.85 -34.35 19.89
C PRO A 218 27.79 -34.69 21.05
N GLY A 219 27.22 -34.96 22.24
CA GLY A 219 28.00 -35.37 23.42
C GLY A 219 28.77 -34.25 24.13
N HIS A 220 28.41 -32.97 23.92
CA HIS A 220 29.01 -31.87 24.69
C HIS A 220 28.77 -32.06 26.21
N ALA A 221 29.79 -31.79 27.02
CA ALA A 221 29.76 -32.03 28.47
C ALA A 221 28.91 -31.02 29.27
N GLU A 222 28.51 -29.92 28.63
CA GLU A 222 27.74 -28.84 29.27
C GLU A 222 26.27 -29.24 29.47
N ALA A 223 25.73 -28.96 30.66
CA ALA A 223 24.31 -29.20 30.97
C ALA A 223 23.35 -28.23 30.24
N GLU A 224 23.86 -27.10 29.73
CA GLU A 224 23.06 -26.10 29.03
C GLU A 224 23.07 -26.33 27.51
N HIS A 225 21.89 -26.68 27.00
CA HIS A 225 21.66 -26.88 25.57
C HIS A 225 21.28 -25.55 24.93
N MET A 226 22.08 -25.08 23.97
CA MET A 226 21.84 -23.82 23.29
C MET A 226 21.61 -24.05 21.80
N CYS A 227 20.55 -23.44 21.28
CA CYS A 227 20.38 -23.30 19.85
C CYS A 227 21.30 -22.20 19.30
N SER A 228 21.37 -22.08 17.98
CA SER A 228 22.14 -21.07 17.25
C SER A 228 21.52 -19.66 17.28
N ALA A 229 20.39 -19.47 17.95
CA ALA A 229 19.74 -18.16 18.01
C ALA A 229 20.67 -17.12 18.67
N PRO A 230 20.89 -15.95 18.05
CA PRO A 230 21.80 -14.94 18.58
C PRO A 230 21.30 -14.36 19.91
N PHE A 231 19.99 -14.33 20.11
CA PHE A 231 19.32 -14.02 21.37
C PHE A 231 17.90 -14.57 21.38
N HIS A 232 17.39 -14.84 22.58
CA HIS A 232 16.00 -15.22 22.81
C HIS A 232 15.15 -13.98 23.11
N ARG A 233 13.90 -13.98 22.67
CA ARG A 233 12.95 -12.87 22.89
C ARG A 233 12.03 -13.17 24.07
N CYS A 234 11.54 -12.10 24.69
CA CYS A 234 10.57 -12.15 25.78
C CYS A 234 9.31 -12.93 25.41
N SER A 235 8.71 -12.62 24.24
CA SER A 235 7.52 -13.28 23.68
C SER A 235 6.21 -13.14 24.44
N GLU A 236 6.17 -12.36 25.52
CA GLU A 236 4.90 -11.95 26.11
C GLU A 236 4.09 -11.06 25.14
N PRO A 237 2.74 -11.00 25.26
CA PRO A 237 1.91 -10.17 24.40
C PRO A 237 2.29 -8.68 24.43
N CYS A 238 2.13 -7.98 23.30
CA CYS A 238 2.28 -6.52 23.25
C CYS A 238 1.38 -5.83 24.28
N SER A 239 1.88 -4.76 24.90
CA SER A 239 1.09 -3.98 25.85
C SER A 239 -0.06 -3.21 25.19
N LEU A 240 -0.01 -2.96 23.87
CA LEU A 240 -1.05 -2.24 23.15
C LEU A 240 -2.32 -3.10 23.02
N ARG A 241 -3.47 -2.56 23.46
CA ARG A 241 -4.76 -3.27 23.33
C ARG A 241 -5.07 -3.60 21.87
N GLY A 242 -5.49 -4.85 21.62
CA GLY A 242 -5.82 -5.34 20.28
C GLY A 242 -4.62 -5.72 19.41
N CYS A 243 -3.38 -5.41 19.84
CA CYS A 243 -2.19 -5.88 19.15
C CYS A 243 -1.88 -7.33 19.52
N GLN A 244 -1.75 -8.20 18.53
CA GLN A 244 -1.41 -9.63 18.72
C GLN A 244 0.10 -9.88 18.62
N GLY A 245 0.91 -8.84 18.43
CA GLY A 245 2.35 -8.95 18.24
C GLY A 245 3.06 -9.41 19.52
N PRO A 246 3.99 -10.38 19.46
CA PRO A 246 4.79 -10.77 20.61
C PRO A 246 5.90 -9.75 20.89
N CYS A 247 6.28 -9.63 22.16
CA CYS A 247 7.37 -8.77 22.60
C CYS A 247 8.71 -9.21 21.98
N ILE A 248 9.43 -8.26 21.38
CA ILE A 248 10.72 -8.52 20.73
C ILE A 248 11.93 -8.23 21.62
N THR A 249 11.72 -7.65 22.80
CA THR A 249 12.79 -7.33 23.76
C THR A 249 13.54 -8.61 24.15
N PRO A 250 14.89 -8.58 24.23
CA PRO A 250 15.69 -9.73 24.67
C PRO A 250 15.23 -10.28 26.02
N HIS A 251 15.17 -11.60 26.16
CA HIS A 251 14.64 -12.27 27.36
C HIS A 251 15.35 -11.86 28.66
N GLY A 252 16.67 -11.60 28.60
CA GLY A 252 17.46 -11.18 29.76
C GLY A 252 17.29 -9.71 30.18
N GLN A 253 16.52 -8.92 29.43
CA GLN A 253 16.32 -7.49 29.70
C GLN A 253 15.00 -7.26 30.45
N VAL A 254 15.07 -6.66 31.64
CA VAL A 254 13.89 -6.30 32.44
C VAL A 254 13.12 -5.16 31.77
N HIS A 255 11.81 -5.33 31.60
CA HIS A 255 10.90 -4.31 31.05
C HIS A 255 9.47 -4.54 31.53
N THR A 256 8.70 -3.46 31.67
CA THR A 256 7.28 -3.48 32.10
C THR A 256 6.32 -3.25 30.94
N THR A 257 6.75 -2.51 29.91
CA THR A 257 5.97 -2.30 28.68
C THR A 257 6.53 -3.20 27.59
N HIS A 258 5.70 -4.14 27.13
CA HIS A 258 6.04 -5.10 26.08
C HIS A 258 5.86 -4.46 24.70
N LYS A 259 6.98 -4.26 24.01
CA LYS A 259 7.02 -3.68 22.65
C LYS A 259 7.15 -4.79 21.62
N CYS A 260 6.24 -4.83 20.65
CA CYS A 260 6.33 -5.75 19.52
C CYS A 260 7.19 -5.16 18.40
N ARG A 261 7.22 -5.83 17.24
CA ARG A 261 7.96 -5.36 16.07
C ARG A 261 7.32 -4.12 15.41
N GLU A 262 6.02 -3.92 15.63
CA GLU A 262 5.33 -2.79 15.02
C GLU A 262 5.76 -1.49 15.66
N ILE A 263 6.11 -0.53 14.80
CA ILE A 263 6.52 0.82 15.18
C ILE A 263 5.44 1.84 14.82
N MET A 264 4.54 1.51 13.89
CA MET A 264 3.50 2.42 13.44
C MET A 264 2.23 2.28 14.28
N CYS A 265 1.53 3.39 14.44
CA CYS A 265 0.19 3.41 15.01
C CYS A 265 -0.79 2.58 14.15
N PRO A 266 -1.55 1.64 14.73
CA PRO A 266 -2.45 0.77 13.97
C PRO A 266 -3.75 1.45 13.55
N GLU A 267 -4.08 2.61 14.13
CA GLU A 267 -5.34 3.31 13.89
C GLU A 267 -5.41 3.90 12.48
N ARG A 268 -6.65 3.99 11.97
CA ARG A 268 -6.93 4.59 10.66
C ARG A 268 -6.88 6.10 10.73
N CYS A 269 -6.59 6.72 9.60
CA CYS A 269 -6.67 8.16 9.43
C CYS A 269 -8.10 8.65 9.74
N SER A 270 -8.22 9.74 10.48
CA SER A 270 -9.50 10.31 10.92
C SER A 270 -10.20 11.14 9.84
N PHE A 271 -9.57 11.36 8.68
CA PHE A 271 -10.24 11.98 7.54
C PHE A 271 -11.29 11.04 6.97
N GLU A 272 -12.49 11.58 6.70
CA GLU A 272 -13.61 10.81 6.17
C GLU A 272 -13.24 10.11 4.86
N GLY A 273 -13.56 8.82 4.76
CA GLY A 273 -13.26 8.00 3.59
C GLY A 273 -11.77 7.61 3.43
N CYS A 274 -10.87 8.08 4.30
CA CYS A 274 -9.46 7.69 4.25
C CYS A 274 -9.25 6.31 4.87
N VAL A 275 -8.65 5.40 4.11
CA VAL A 275 -8.36 4.02 4.57
C VAL A 275 -6.90 3.84 5.03
N ASN A 276 -6.09 4.89 4.94
CA ASN A 276 -4.68 4.83 5.30
C ASN A 276 -4.50 4.75 6.82
N LYS A 277 -3.40 4.12 7.25
CA LYS A 277 -3.00 4.13 8.67
C LYS A 277 -2.42 5.47 9.09
N CYS A 278 -2.51 5.76 10.38
CA CYS A 278 -1.85 6.90 10.99
C CYS A 278 -0.34 6.88 10.71
N ALA A 279 0.24 8.04 10.43
CA ALA A 279 1.66 8.19 10.12
C ALA A 279 2.57 8.28 11.35
N SER A 280 2.00 8.23 12.56
CA SER A 280 2.79 8.26 13.77
C SER A 280 3.67 7.01 13.88
N GLU A 281 4.97 7.24 14.04
CA GLU A 281 6.00 6.22 14.30
C GLU A 281 6.04 5.79 15.78
N ASP A 282 4.98 6.08 16.53
CA ASP A 282 4.75 5.53 17.86
C ASP A 282 3.60 4.52 17.80
N HIS A 283 3.91 3.24 17.95
CA HIS A 283 2.92 2.17 18.01
C HIS A 283 1.87 2.41 19.10
N PHE A 284 2.27 3.03 20.21
CA PHE A 284 1.42 3.35 21.36
C PHE A 284 0.76 4.73 21.25
N HIS A 285 0.82 5.38 20.09
CA HIS A 285 0.18 6.66 19.82
C HIS A 285 -1.32 6.64 20.11
N ALA A 286 -2.00 5.54 19.79
CA ALA A 286 -3.44 5.37 20.02
C ALA A 286 -3.85 5.45 21.50
N GLU A 287 -2.96 5.11 22.44
CA GLU A 287 -3.24 5.22 23.87
C GLU A 287 -3.07 6.64 24.41
N LYS A 288 -2.36 7.49 23.66
CA LYS A 288 -1.97 8.86 24.09
C LYS A 288 -2.83 9.95 23.46
N CYS A 289 -3.56 9.64 22.38
CA CYS A 289 -4.22 10.62 21.53
C CYS A 289 -5.71 10.29 21.34
N GLY A 290 -6.51 11.30 20.97
CA GLY A 290 -7.94 11.14 20.73
C GLY A 290 -8.24 10.52 19.36
N PRO A 291 -9.50 10.09 19.13
CA PRO A 291 -9.91 9.40 17.90
C PRO A 291 -9.76 10.23 16.63
N HIS A 292 -9.58 11.55 16.76
CA HIS A 292 -9.40 12.44 15.62
C HIS A 292 -7.90 12.70 15.27
N ASP A 293 -6.94 12.33 16.12
CA ASP A 293 -5.55 12.83 16.06
C ASP A 293 -4.58 11.98 15.20
N HIS A 294 -4.86 10.70 15.00
CA HIS A 294 -5.43 10.20 13.75
C HIS A 294 -4.94 10.63 12.34
N ILE A 295 -3.75 11.18 12.09
CA ILE A 295 -3.45 11.73 10.74
C ILE A 295 -2.44 10.86 9.98
N CYS A 296 -2.70 10.60 8.68
CA CYS A 296 -1.75 9.94 7.78
C CYS A 296 -0.89 10.95 7.00
N ASP A 297 0.20 10.48 6.40
CA ASP A 297 1.19 11.34 5.74
C ASP A 297 0.83 11.60 4.28
N GLN A 298 -0.45 11.80 4.00
CA GLN A 298 -0.96 12.04 2.65
C GLN A 298 -1.78 13.35 2.64
N PRO A 299 -1.78 14.07 1.51
CA PRO A 299 -2.64 15.24 1.36
C PRO A 299 -4.11 14.81 1.27
N HIS A 300 -5.00 15.64 1.82
CA HIS A 300 -6.45 15.41 1.80
C HIS A 300 -7.17 16.61 1.18
N PRO A 301 -8.29 16.41 0.46
CA PRO A 301 -9.09 17.53 -0.01
C PRO A 301 -9.70 18.27 1.18
N CYS A 302 -9.71 19.60 1.12
CA CYS A 302 -10.44 20.38 2.10
C CYS A 302 -11.95 20.18 1.91
N THR A 303 -12.66 19.86 2.99
CA THR A 303 -14.12 19.65 2.98
C THR A 303 -14.92 20.90 3.37
N GLU A 304 -14.22 21.97 3.74
CA GLU A 304 -14.81 23.26 4.10
C GLU A 304 -15.34 23.97 2.85
N ASP A 305 -16.38 24.78 3.03
CA ASP A 305 -16.94 25.59 1.95
C ASP A 305 -16.04 26.80 1.65
N CYS A 306 -16.13 27.31 0.42
CA CYS A 306 -15.50 28.57 0.05
C CYS A 306 -15.89 29.66 1.04
N GLU A 307 -14.91 30.42 1.54
CA GLU A 307 -15.09 31.53 2.48
C GLU A 307 -15.26 32.89 1.78
N ALA A 308 -14.92 32.98 0.49
CA ALA A 308 -15.06 34.22 -0.26
C ALA A 308 -16.52 34.72 -0.28
N PRO A 309 -16.74 36.04 -0.20
CA PRO A 309 -18.08 36.63 -0.09
C PRO A 309 -18.89 36.35 -1.35
N GLY A 310 -20.18 36.03 -1.18
CA GLY A 310 -21.08 35.72 -2.28
C GLY A 310 -21.34 34.23 -2.48
N ILE A 311 -22.30 33.96 -3.36
CA ILE A 311 -22.68 32.62 -3.81
C ILE A 311 -21.72 32.20 -4.92
N CYS A 312 -21.20 30.96 -4.86
CA CYS A 312 -20.25 30.46 -5.86
C CYS A 312 -20.96 30.06 -7.15
N GLU A 313 -22.15 29.45 -7.04
CA GLU A 313 -22.92 28.96 -8.18
C GLU A 313 -24.42 29.10 -7.90
N ILE A 314 -25.19 29.50 -8.93
CA ILE A 314 -26.65 29.54 -8.86
C ILE A 314 -27.16 28.27 -9.55
N ILE A 315 -27.68 27.33 -8.76
CA ILE A 315 -28.32 26.14 -9.27
C ILE A 315 -29.78 26.46 -9.55
N LYS A 316 -30.20 26.27 -10.80
CA LYS A 316 -31.60 26.38 -11.21
C LYS A 316 -32.21 24.99 -11.14
N GLU A 317 -32.92 24.69 -10.06
CA GLU A 317 -33.70 23.46 -9.99
C GLU A 317 -35.05 23.68 -10.68
N LEU A 318 -35.38 22.74 -11.57
CA LEU A 318 -36.61 22.80 -12.35
C LEU A 318 -37.75 22.24 -11.52
N VAL A 319 -38.32 23.05 -10.63
CA VAL A 319 -39.56 22.71 -9.94
C VAL A 319 -40.71 23.02 -10.90
N SER A 320 -41.37 21.99 -11.44
CA SER A 320 -42.51 22.18 -12.35
C SER A 320 -43.81 22.32 -11.55
N GLU A 321 -44.08 23.53 -11.05
CA GLU A 321 -45.39 23.88 -10.49
C GLU A 321 -46.22 24.63 -11.52
N VAL A 322 -47.49 24.26 -11.68
CA VAL A 322 -48.41 24.97 -12.59
C VAL A 322 -49.05 26.11 -11.80
N THR A 323 -48.75 27.35 -12.18
CA THR A 323 -49.38 28.54 -11.58
C THR A 323 -50.33 29.21 -12.56
N THR A 324 -51.28 30.00 -12.05
CA THR A 324 -52.29 30.69 -12.88
C THR A 324 -52.03 32.20 -12.84
N PHE A 325 -51.71 32.80 -13.99
CA PHE A 325 -51.66 34.25 -14.13
C PHE A 325 -53.09 34.79 -14.31
N GLN A 326 -53.46 35.83 -13.56
CA GLN A 326 -54.74 36.53 -13.68
C GLN A 326 -54.53 38.01 -13.97
N ASN A 327 -55.23 38.54 -14.97
CA ASN A 327 -55.35 39.97 -15.23
C ASN A 327 -56.81 40.36 -15.54
N ALA A 328 -57.06 41.64 -15.80
CA ALA A 328 -58.38 42.18 -16.09
C ALA A 328 -59.08 41.56 -17.34
N HIS A 329 -58.35 40.82 -18.17
CA HIS A 329 -58.83 40.23 -19.42
C HIS A 329 -58.87 38.70 -19.41
N GLY A 330 -58.54 38.05 -18.28
CA GLY A 330 -58.68 36.61 -18.11
C GLY A 330 -57.55 35.97 -17.31
N SER A 331 -57.53 34.63 -17.32
CA SER A 331 -56.51 33.83 -16.64
C SER A 331 -55.94 32.76 -17.56
N PHE A 332 -54.63 32.51 -17.49
CA PHE A 332 -54.01 31.36 -18.14
C PHE A 332 -53.00 30.68 -17.21
N GLN A 333 -52.89 29.36 -17.35
CA GLN A 333 -51.95 28.54 -16.59
C GLN A 333 -50.61 28.44 -17.32
N TYR A 334 -49.52 28.53 -16.58
CA TYR A 334 -48.17 28.35 -17.09
C TYR A 334 -47.29 27.59 -16.08
N PRO A 335 -46.32 26.79 -16.54
CA PRO A 335 -45.33 26.20 -15.66
C PRO A 335 -44.43 27.31 -15.09
N LEU A 336 -44.40 27.42 -13.77
CA LEU A 336 -43.54 28.33 -13.02
C LEU A 336 -42.24 27.59 -12.68
N TYR A 337 -41.11 28.14 -13.11
CA TYR A 337 -39.77 27.59 -12.86
C TYR A 337 -39.06 28.43 -11.80
N THR A 338 -39.16 28.07 -10.52
CA THR A 338 -38.72 28.99 -9.46
C THR A 338 -38.01 28.32 -8.28
N ASP A 339 -36.91 27.61 -8.51
CA ASP A 339 -35.89 27.62 -7.46
C ASP A 339 -34.49 27.93 -7.99
N GLN A 340 -33.91 28.99 -7.42
CA GLN A 340 -32.55 29.44 -7.66
C GLN A 340 -31.81 29.32 -6.34
N ASN A 341 -31.28 28.13 -6.06
CA ASN A 341 -30.53 27.90 -4.84
C ASN A 341 -29.09 28.33 -5.03
N GLY A 342 -28.64 29.23 -4.16
CA GLY A 342 -27.25 29.62 -4.10
C GLY A 342 -26.43 28.51 -3.45
N LEU A 343 -25.47 27.96 -4.18
CA LEU A 343 -24.53 26.96 -3.69
C LEU A 343 -23.17 27.61 -3.40
N ARG A 344 -22.59 27.29 -2.24
CA ARG A 344 -21.16 27.53 -1.98
C ARG A 344 -20.38 26.28 -2.37
N LYS A 345 -19.40 26.42 -3.26
CA LYS A 345 -18.53 25.32 -3.69
C LYS A 345 -17.55 24.95 -2.58
N LYS A 346 -17.10 23.69 -2.59
CA LYS A 346 -16.04 23.20 -1.70
C LYS A 346 -14.71 23.84 -2.02
N CYS A 347 -13.87 23.94 -1.00
CA CYS A 347 -12.53 24.46 -1.16
C CYS A 347 -11.68 23.57 -2.11
N CYS A 348 -10.95 24.20 -3.03
CA CYS A 348 -10.07 23.51 -3.99
C CYS A 348 -8.63 23.31 -3.49
N LYS A 349 -8.35 23.66 -2.23
CA LYS A 349 -7.04 23.50 -1.60
C LYS A 349 -6.93 22.13 -0.94
N GLU A 350 -5.72 21.60 -0.90
CA GLU A 350 -5.40 20.37 -0.18
C GLU A 350 -4.87 20.70 1.22
N ILE A 351 -5.28 19.90 2.19
CA ILE A 351 -4.70 19.85 3.52
C ILE A 351 -3.35 19.14 3.40
N PRO A 352 -2.23 19.78 3.82
CA PRO A 352 -0.91 19.16 3.73
C PRO A 352 -0.80 17.85 4.54
N PRO A 353 0.12 16.95 4.17
CA PRO A 353 0.44 15.76 4.95
C PRO A 353 0.68 16.06 6.42
N GLY A 354 0.17 15.21 7.31
CA GLY A 354 0.33 15.36 8.76
C GLY A 354 -0.41 16.55 9.39
N ARG A 355 -1.19 17.33 8.61
CA ARG A 355 -1.99 18.45 9.13
C ARG A 355 -3.48 18.17 9.06
N ARG A 356 -4.26 18.93 9.85
CA ARG A 356 -5.74 18.89 9.82
C ARG A 356 -6.39 19.95 8.95
N ARG A 357 -5.68 21.03 8.67
CA ARG A 357 -6.15 22.17 7.90
C ARG A 357 -5.01 22.69 7.03
N HIS A 358 -5.34 23.28 5.90
CA HIS A 358 -4.39 24.09 5.14
C HIS A 358 -4.36 25.52 5.68
N ASP A 359 -3.33 26.28 5.30
CA ASP A 359 -3.20 27.67 5.69
C ASP A 359 -4.00 28.60 4.76
N GLY A 360 -4.42 29.75 5.29
CA GLY A 360 -5.15 30.79 4.55
C GLY A 360 -6.62 30.46 4.26
N PRO A 361 -7.34 31.35 3.54
CA PRO A 361 -8.79 31.25 3.37
C PRO A 361 -9.19 30.05 2.50
N HIS A 362 -10.40 29.54 2.73
CA HIS A 362 -11.00 28.51 1.89
C HIS A 362 -11.51 29.13 0.59
N LEU A 363 -10.99 28.68 -0.55
CA LEU A 363 -11.36 29.18 -1.88
C LEU A 363 -11.69 28.02 -2.79
N HIS A 364 -12.64 28.19 -3.71
CA HIS A 364 -13.03 27.16 -4.68
C HIS A 364 -12.29 27.29 -6.04
N SER A 365 -11.47 28.31 -6.23
CA SER A 365 -10.56 28.49 -7.37
C SER A 365 -9.36 29.34 -6.93
N LEU A 366 -8.24 29.25 -7.66
CA LEU A 366 -7.03 30.05 -7.41
C LEU A 366 -6.97 31.34 -8.25
N ARG A 367 -7.99 31.62 -9.08
CA ARG A 367 -8.03 32.84 -9.89
C ARG A 367 -8.12 34.07 -9.00
N GLU A 368 -7.36 35.10 -9.34
CA GLU A 368 -7.40 36.38 -8.60
C GLU A 368 -8.78 37.07 -8.67
N ASN A 369 -9.53 36.86 -9.76
CA ASN A 369 -10.84 37.46 -9.99
C ASN A 369 -11.98 36.44 -9.89
N LEU A 370 -12.10 35.75 -8.75
CA LEU A 370 -13.25 34.87 -8.51
C LEU A 370 -14.55 35.67 -8.54
N GLN A 371 -15.39 35.42 -9.55
CA GLN A 371 -16.72 35.98 -9.62
C GLN A 371 -17.67 35.18 -8.72
N HIS A 372 -18.32 35.89 -7.81
CA HIS A 372 -19.38 35.36 -6.96
C HIS A 372 -20.66 36.14 -7.22
N TYR A 373 -21.79 35.51 -6.99
CA TYR A 373 -23.11 36.13 -7.09
C TYR A 373 -23.50 36.78 -5.76
N CYS A 374 -24.36 37.80 -5.84
CA CYS A 374 -24.89 38.47 -4.67
C CYS A 374 -25.73 37.51 -3.81
N GLU A 375 -25.55 37.55 -2.49
CA GLU A 375 -26.32 36.76 -1.51
C GLU A 375 -27.74 37.31 -1.27
N THR A 376 -28.02 38.52 -1.78
CA THR A 376 -29.30 39.19 -1.54
C THR A 376 -30.37 38.61 -2.46
N LYS A 377 -31.44 38.05 -1.88
CA LYS A 377 -32.63 37.67 -2.65
C LYS A 377 -33.27 38.92 -3.26
N CYS A 378 -33.60 38.85 -4.55
CA CYS A 378 -34.33 39.92 -5.21
C CYS A 378 -35.70 40.10 -4.54
N PRO A 379 -36.10 41.32 -4.14
CA PRO A 379 -37.42 41.58 -3.52
C PRO A 379 -38.61 41.19 -4.40
N SER A 380 -38.40 41.06 -5.70
CA SER A 380 -39.42 40.63 -6.67
C SER A 380 -39.46 39.10 -6.87
N CYS A 381 -38.55 38.35 -6.25
CA CYS A 381 -38.42 36.89 -6.35
C CYS A 381 -38.59 36.17 -5.00
N SER A 382 -39.05 36.90 -3.96
CA SER A 382 -39.29 36.40 -2.62
C SER A 382 -40.73 35.98 -2.39
#